data_AF-A0A3P8K2Q9-F1
#
_entry.id   AF-A0A3P8K2Q9-F1
#
_cell.length_a   1.000
_cell.length_b   1.000
_cell.length_c   1.000
_cell.angle_alpha   90.00
_cell.angle_beta   90.00
_cell.angle_gamma   90.00
#
_symmetry.space_group_name_H-M   'P 1'
#
loop_
_entity.id
_entity.type
_entity.pdbx_description
1 polymer ?
#
loop_
_entity_poly.entity_id
_entity_poly.type
_entity_poly.pdbx_seq_one_letter_code
_entity_poly.pdbx_strand_id
1 'polypeptide(L)'
;MKPEIDYVFHHFGIPLQDGQQEGAFSEKAGMYTCDNPGKFRVQWHRFTPDSPLHILLKTVPHVAFKVDDLAAAIRGEEVILGPYEPVDDYLWR
;
A
#
# COMPACT_ATOMS: atom_id res chain seq x y z
N MET A 1 -10.27 9.46 -10.55
CA MET A 1 -9.35 10.50 -10.03
C MET A 1 -10.01 11.85 -10.22
N LYS A 2 -9.86 12.74 -9.25
CA LYS A 2 -10.59 14.02 -9.21
C LYS A 2 -9.80 15.12 -9.92
N PRO A 3 -10.45 15.98 -10.72
CA PRO A 3 -9.74 16.99 -11.49
C PRO A 3 -9.08 18.07 -10.62
N GLU A 4 -9.57 18.29 -9.40
CA GLU A 4 -9.08 19.31 -8.47
C GLU A 4 -7.92 18.85 -7.56
N ILE A 5 -7.47 17.60 -7.68
CA ILE A 5 -6.44 17.02 -6.82
C ILE A 5 -5.17 16.76 -7.62
N ASP A 6 -4.03 17.12 -7.03
CA ASP A 6 -2.73 16.83 -7.59
C ASP A 6 -2.30 15.41 -7.21
N TYR A 7 -2.15 14.53 -8.21
CA TYR A 7 -1.69 13.15 -8.01
C TYR A 7 -0.26 12.98 -8.51
N VAL A 8 0.65 12.65 -7.60
CA VAL A 8 2.04 12.30 -7.92
C VAL A 8 2.23 10.80 -7.74
N PHE A 9 2.69 10.12 -8.79
CA PHE A 9 2.98 8.69 -8.73
C PHE A 9 3.96 8.38 -7.57
N HIS A 10 3.54 7.48 -6.68
CA HIS A 10 4.35 7.05 -5.56
C HIS A 10 5.00 5.70 -5.87
N HIS A 11 4.23 4.62 -5.93
CA HIS A 11 4.76 3.31 -6.29
C HIS A 11 3.67 2.43 -6.91
N PHE A 12 4.08 1.27 -7.41
CA PHE A 12 3.19 0.17 -7.76
C PHE A 12 3.36 -0.97 -6.75
N GLY A 13 2.31 -1.30 -6.00
CA GLY A 13 2.32 -2.36 -4.99
C GLY A 13 1.83 -3.66 -5.60
N ILE A 14 2.63 -4.73 -5.47
CA ILE A 14 2.33 -6.04 -6.03
C ILE A 14 2.27 -7.08 -4.91
N PRO A 15 1.09 -7.66 -4.63
CA PRO A 15 0.97 -8.81 -3.77
C PRO A 15 1.64 -10.04 -4.40
N LEU A 16 2.46 -10.75 -3.62
CA LEU A 16 3.11 -12.00 -4.02
C LEU A 16 2.53 -13.18 -3.23
N GLN A 17 2.38 -14.31 -3.92
CA GLN A 17 1.95 -15.59 -3.35
C GLN A 17 3.05 -16.64 -3.53
N ASP A 18 4.28 -16.27 -3.19
CA ASP A 18 5.49 -17.08 -3.36
C ASP A 18 5.88 -17.88 -2.10
N GLY A 19 5.11 -17.74 -1.01
CA GLY A 19 5.33 -18.43 0.26
C GLY A 19 6.47 -17.86 1.11
N GLN A 20 7.09 -16.76 0.70
CA GLN A 20 8.21 -16.13 1.41
C GLN A 20 7.72 -15.21 2.54
N GLN A 21 8.57 -14.96 3.54
CA GLN A 21 8.35 -13.98 4.61
C GLN A 21 9.55 -13.03 4.68
N GLU A 22 9.67 -12.18 3.66
CA GLU A 22 10.80 -11.29 3.45
C GLU A 22 10.34 -9.82 3.41
N GLY A 23 11.11 -8.95 4.05
CA GLY A 23 10.90 -7.51 4.09
C GLY A 23 10.67 -6.98 5.50
N ALA A 24 10.33 -5.70 5.59
CA ALA A 24 9.88 -5.11 6.84
C ALA A 24 8.49 -5.65 7.19
N PHE A 25 8.32 -6.14 8.42
CA PHE A 25 7.07 -6.74 8.89
C PHE A 25 6.26 -5.75 9.72
N SER A 26 4.96 -5.67 9.41
CA SER A 26 3.96 -5.00 10.24
C SER A 26 3.06 -6.04 10.88
N GLU A 27 3.19 -6.21 12.20
CA GLU A 27 2.35 -7.14 12.97
C GLU A 27 0.87 -6.77 12.89
N LYS A 28 0.57 -5.47 12.99
CA LYS A 28 -0.81 -4.94 12.92
C LYS A 28 -1.49 -5.24 11.57
N ALA A 29 -0.75 -5.18 10.47
CA ALA A 29 -1.27 -5.51 9.15
C ALA A 29 -1.14 -6.99 8.78
N GLY A 30 -0.36 -7.78 9.52
CA GLY A 30 0.06 -9.12 9.09
C GLY A 30 0.70 -9.07 7.71
N MET A 31 1.58 -8.09 7.46
CA MET A 31 2.10 -7.79 6.13
C MET A 31 3.62 -7.61 6.16
N TYR A 32 4.30 -8.23 5.20
CA TYR A 32 5.68 -7.93 4.86
C TYR A 32 5.72 -7.02 3.64
N THR A 33 6.61 -6.03 3.66
CA THR A 33 6.84 -5.14 2.52
C THR A 33 8.32 -5.00 2.21
N CYS A 34 8.68 -5.02 0.93
CA CYS A 34 10.03 -4.69 0.49
C CYS A 34 10.03 -3.85 -0.79
N ASP A 35 10.93 -2.88 -0.84
CA ASP A 35 11.14 -2.06 -2.03
C ASP A 35 11.90 -2.84 -3.10
N ASN A 36 11.55 -2.61 -4.36
CA ASN A 36 12.33 -3.05 -5.49
C ASN A 36 13.67 -2.28 -5.56
N PRO A 37 14.83 -2.96 -5.60
CA PRO A 37 16.14 -2.29 -5.69
C PRO A 37 16.42 -1.69 -7.09
N GLY A 38 15.55 -1.94 -8.07
CA GLY A 38 15.67 -1.41 -9.42
C GLY A 38 15.24 0.06 -9.56
N LYS A 39 15.21 0.54 -10.82
CA LYS A 39 14.86 1.94 -11.14
C LYS A 39 13.37 2.27 -11.02
N PHE A 40 12.52 1.24 -11.02
CA PHE A 40 11.07 1.41 -10.89
C PHE A 40 10.66 1.37 -9.42
N ARG A 41 9.77 2.29 -9.02
CA ARG A 41 9.18 2.34 -7.68
C ARG A 41 8.12 1.25 -7.56
N VAL A 42 8.56 0.03 -7.28
CA VAL A 42 7.69 -1.13 -7.04
C VAL A 42 7.87 -1.57 -5.60
N GLN A 43 6.78 -1.91 -4.93
CA GLN A 43 6.79 -2.54 -3.63
C GLN A 43 6.19 -3.93 -3.73
N TRP A 44 6.86 -4.91 -3.12
CA TRP A 44 6.37 -6.28 -3.03
C TRP A 44 5.71 -6.47 -1.68
N HIS A 45 4.49 -6.99 -1.68
CA HIS A 45 3.73 -7.24 -0.46
C HIS A 45 3.44 -8.71 -0.29
N ARG A 46 3.62 -9.20 0.94
CA ARG A 46 3.24 -10.56 1.33
C ARG A 46 2.42 -10.49 2.59
N PHE A 47 1.45 -11.38 2.72
CA PHE A 47 0.49 -11.33 3.83
C PHE A 47 0.51 -12.65 4.57
N THR A 48 0.41 -12.57 5.89
CA THR A 48 0.20 -13.76 6.71
C THR A 48 -1.19 -14.35 6.42
N PRO A 49 -1.40 -15.66 6.65
CA PRO A 49 -2.71 -16.29 6.45
C PRO A 49 -3.84 -15.62 7.25
N ASP A 50 -3.52 -15.05 8.41
CA ASP A 50 -4.41 -14.38 9.34
C ASP A 50 -4.43 -12.84 9.19
N SER A 51 -3.78 -12.29 8.17
CA SER A 51 -3.74 -10.84 7.94
C SER A 51 -5.18 -10.26 7.89
N PRO A 52 -5.47 -9.23 8.72
CA PRO A 52 -6.81 -8.64 8.82
C PRO A 52 -7.17 -7.77 7.61
N LEU A 53 -6.22 -7.54 6.70
CA LEU A 53 -6.41 -6.66 5.56
C LEU A 53 -7.39 -7.24 4.54
N HIS A 54 -8.12 -6.33 3.88
CA HIS A 54 -9.12 -6.66 2.87
C HIS A 54 -8.51 -7.53 1.76
N ILE A 55 -9.27 -8.53 1.27
CA ILE A 55 -8.77 -9.52 0.32
C ILE A 55 -8.15 -8.88 -0.94
N LEU A 56 -8.73 -7.78 -1.44
CA LEU A 56 -8.21 -7.08 -2.62
C LEU A 56 -6.79 -6.53 -2.42
N LEU A 57 -6.44 -6.07 -1.21
CA LEU A 57 -5.08 -5.64 -0.90
C LEU A 57 -4.09 -6.82 -0.99
N LYS A 58 -4.57 -8.04 -0.74
CA LYS A 58 -3.79 -9.27 -0.70
C LYS A 58 -3.68 -9.97 -2.04
N THR A 59 -4.53 -9.62 -3.01
CA THR A 59 -4.64 -10.37 -4.27
C THR A 59 -4.56 -9.52 -5.53
N VAL A 60 -4.66 -8.18 -5.44
CA VAL A 60 -4.70 -7.29 -6.60
C VAL A 60 -3.56 -6.27 -6.53
N PRO A 61 -2.75 -6.12 -7.60
CA PRO A 61 -1.78 -5.04 -7.69
C PRO A 61 -2.45 -3.66 -7.66
N HIS A 62 -1.81 -2.68 -7.03
CA HIS A 62 -2.34 -1.33 -6.89
C HIS A 62 -1.32 -0.26 -7.27
N VAL A 63 -1.81 0.90 -7.70
CA VAL A 63 -1.01 2.10 -7.91
C VAL A 63 -1.24 3.04 -6.74
N ALA A 64 -0.16 3.45 -6.06
CA ALA A 64 -0.21 4.43 -5.01
C ALA A 64 0.15 5.82 -5.54
N PHE A 65 -0.61 6.82 -5.12
CA PHE A 65 -0.35 8.22 -5.42
C PHE A 65 -0.18 9.01 -4.13
N LYS A 66 0.78 9.94 -4.12
CA LYS A 66 0.80 11.03 -3.15
C LYS A 66 -0.15 12.11 -3.66
N VAL A 67 -0.99 12.60 -2.76
CA VAL A 67 -1.94 13.68 -3.05
C VAL A 67 -1.71 14.85 -2.10
N ASP A 68 -2.13 16.04 -2.53
CA ASP A 68 -2.11 17.26 -1.75
C ASP A 68 -3.22 17.31 -0.69
N ASP A 69 -4.40 16.70 -0.97
CA ASP A 69 -5.49 16.53 -0.01
C ASP A 69 -6.09 15.12 -0.06
N LEU A 70 -5.76 14.29 0.94
CA LEU A 70 -6.26 12.91 1.05
C LEU A 70 -7.78 12.85 1.27
N ALA A 71 -8.32 13.72 2.13
CA ALA A 71 -9.75 13.70 2.46
C ALA A 71 -10.58 14.07 1.24
N ALA A 72 -10.14 15.06 0.47
CA ALA A 72 -10.76 15.39 -0.79
C ALA A 72 -10.59 14.29 -1.83
N ALA A 73 -9.41 13.65 -1.93
CA ALA A 73 -9.14 12.57 -2.88
C ALA A 73 -10.07 11.35 -2.69
N ILE A 74 -10.38 10.95 -1.44
CA ILE A 74 -11.20 9.76 -1.15
C ILE A 74 -12.70 10.04 -0.98
N ARG A 75 -13.13 11.31 -0.97
CA ARG A 75 -14.53 11.69 -0.72
C ARG A 75 -15.51 11.03 -1.72
N GLY A 76 -16.45 10.23 -1.23
CA GLY A 76 -17.43 9.53 -2.08
C GLY A 76 -16.88 8.29 -2.81
N GLU A 77 -15.64 7.90 -2.53
CA GLU A 77 -15.07 6.63 -2.99
C GLU A 77 -15.42 5.50 -2.00
N GLU A 78 -15.45 4.26 -2.48
CA GLU A 78 -15.48 3.08 -1.61
C GLU A 78 -14.10 2.87 -0.98
N VAL A 79 -14.03 3.02 0.34
CA VAL A 79 -12.77 2.93 1.09
C VAL A 79 -12.63 1.55 1.72
N ILE A 80 -11.78 0.70 1.13
CA ILE A 80 -11.49 -0.67 1.63
C ILE A 80 -10.45 -0.70 2.76
N LEU A 81 -9.65 0.37 2.88
CA LEU A 81 -8.73 0.63 3.97
C LEU A 81 -8.71 2.13 4.22
N GLY A 82 -9.15 2.54 5.40
CA GLY A 82 -9.13 3.95 5.81
C GLY A 82 -7.71 4.49 5.92
N PRO A 83 -7.54 5.81 6.12
CA PRO A 83 -6.24 6.40 6.44
C PRO A 83 -5.56 5.60 7.55
N TYR A 84 -4.37 5.10 7.25
CA TYR A 84 -3.65 4.14 8.06
C TYR A 84 -2.15 4.35 7.91
N GLU A 85 -1.41 4.10 8.98
CA GLU A 85 0.05 4.11 9.01
C GLU A 85 0.56 2.66 9.15
N PRO A 86 1.23 2.10 8.12
CA PRO A 86 1.61 0.70 8.09
C PRO A 86 2.64 0.24 9.10
N VAL A 87 3.60 1.11 9.38
CA VAL A 87 4.76 0.85 10.20
C VAL A 87 4.94 2.11 11.02
N ASP A 88 5.00 1.97 12.33
CA ASP A 88 5.24 3.10 13.24
C ASP A 88 6.54 3.81 12.81
N ASP A 89 6.51 5.14 12.75
CA ASP A 89 7.61 6.02 12.33
C ASP A 89 8.01 5.93 10.83
N TYR A 90 7.19 5.30 9.97
CA TYR A 90 7.42 5.26 8.52
C TYR A 90 6.76 6.45 7.80
N LEU A 91 6.94 7.64 8.36
CA LEU A 91 6.49 8.89 7.79
C LEU A 91 7.61 9.49 6.91
N TRP A 92 7.40 9.44 5.59
CA TRP A 92 8.04 10.33 4.60
C TRP A 92 9.51 10.09 4.23
N ARG A 93 9.86 8.91 3.68
CA ARG A 93 10.98 8.82 2.73
C ARG A 93 10.48 8.80 1.28
#